data_AF-A0A504YSI2-F1
#
_entry.id   AF-A0A504YSI2-F1
#
_cell.length_a   1.000
_cell.length_b   1.000
_cell.length_c   1.000
_cell.angle_alpha   90.00
_cell.angle_beta   90.00
_cell.angle_gamma   90.00
#
_symmetry.space_group_name_H-M   'P 1'
#
loop_
_entity.id
_entity.type
_entity.pdbx_description
1 polymer ?
#
loop_
_entity_poly.entity_id
_entity_poly.type
_entity_poly.pdbx_seq_one_letter_code
_entity_poly.pdbx_strand_id
1 'polypeptide(L)'
;MTVGRFLPVNTVLKRSISHCLNIVKNYDRENYLCSLLLPEPQRSFALAIRAMNVELAQEKHFNECAFNSLKDAERYAEDTNVSLLYLICEAHGLKSVSVDHALSHLGQAQGLVNLLRGSVSLARRRRVVVLPLDLLNKHNLNQEMVLRVLRTDPTEEHPKDNTTTEALLNMYHDLASVAHQHASIAARLAREATSHFQNHENRSLADSTSESAFRRVLCRQMLPLVPISSYLDRLHTKANFDPRRLASHVDGLLPLRLSWQALRNQLPNGPST
;
A
#
# COMPACT_ATOMS: atom_id res chain seq x y z
N MET A 1 21.20 23.55 40.27
CA MET A 1 21.41 22.52 39.24
C MET A 1 20.33 21.47 39.38
N THR A 2 19.29 21.53 38.57
CA THR A 2 18.20 20.54 38.58
C THR A 2 18.68 19.30 37.81
N VAL A 3 19.03 18.25 38.53
CA VAL A 3 19.31 16.93 37.95
C VAL A 3 18.03 16.50 37.21
N GLY A 4 18.09 16.39 35.89
CA GLY A 4 16.95 16.01 35.07
C GLY A 4 16.39 14.67 35.54
N ARG A 5 15.15 14.66 36.04
CA ARG A 5 14.45 13.42 36.37
C ARG A 5 14.23 12.65 35.06
N PHE A 6 14.98 11.58 34.86
CA PHE A 6 14.71 10.61 33.81
C PHE A 6 13.32 10.01 34.04
N LEU A 7 12.49 10.02 33.00
CA LEU A 7 11.18 9.38 33.05
C LEU A 7 11.35 7.86 33.25
N PRO A 8 10.41 7.18 33.94
CA PRO A 8 10.41 5.73 34.01
C PRO A 8 10.38 5.11 32.61
N VAL A 9 11.11 4.02 32.40
CA VAL A 9 11.20 3.32 31.09
C VAL A 9 9.82 3.02 30.51
N ASN A 10 8.87 2.58 31.34
CA ASN A 10 7.49 2.32 30.93
C ASN A 10 6.77 3.57 30.40
N THR A 11 7.03 4.74 30.99
CA THR A 11 6.45 6.01 30.55
C THR A 11 7.04 6.44 29.22
N VAL A 12 8.37 6.28 29.06
CA VAL A 12 9.06 6.55 27.79
C VAL A 12 8.53 5.62 26.70
N LEU A 13 8.47 4.32 26.95
CA LEU A 13 8.00 3.32 25.99
C LEU A 13 6.56 3.59 25.54
N LYS A 14 5.64 3.86 26.48
CA LYS A 14 4.24 4.21 26.16
C LYS A 14 4.17 5.47 25.28
N ARG A 15 5.00 6.47 25.57
CA ARG A 15 5.05 7.71 24.79
C ARG A 15 5.58 7.45 23.37
N SER A 16 6.65 6.66 23.24
CA SER A 16 7.22 6.28 21.94
C SER A 16 6.25 5.47 21.09
N ILE A 17 5.57 4.47 21.66
CA ILE A 17 4.56 3.69 20.94
C ILE A 17 3.40 4.58 20.48
N SER A 18 2.93 5.48 21.35
CA SER A 18 1.88 6.45 21.00
C SER A 18 2.31 7.39 19.88
N HIS A 19 3.59 7.79 19.87
CA HIS A 19 4.16 8.63 18.82
C HIS A 19 4.17 7.89 17.47
N CYS A 20 4.74 6.69 17.41
CA CYS A 20 4.74 5.86 16.20
C CYS A 20 3.33 5.64 15.67
N LEU A 21 2.39 5.32 16.56
CA LEU A 21 0.98 5.13 16.23
C LEU A 21 0.39 6.37 15.54
N ASN A 22 0.62 7.55 16.11
CA ASN A 22 0.08 8.81 15.57
C ASN A 22 0.69 9.18 14.21
N ILE A 23 1.99 8.93 14.02
CA ILE A 23 2.66 9.15 12.73
C ILE A 23 2.01 8.26 11.66
N VAL A 24 1.94 6.95 11.89
CA VAL A 24 1.35 6.02 10.89
C VAL A 24 -0.12 6.35 10.65
N LYS A 25 -0.89 6.69 11.69
CA LYS A 25 -2.30 7.09 11.54
C LYS A 25 -2.49 8.29 10.60
N ASN A 26 -1.59 9.27 10.65
CA ASN A 26 -1.73 10.52 9.91
C ASN A 26 -1.22 10.43 8.47
N TYR A 27 -0.18 9.62 8.22
CA TYR A 27 0.50 9.57 6.93
C TYR A 27 0.28 8.26 6.15
N ASP A 28 -0.07 7.18 6.85
CA ASP A 28 -0.27 5.84 6.27
C ASP A 28 -1.49 5.15 6.90
N ARG A 29 -2.67 5.73 6.65
CA ARG A 29 -3.94 5.34 7.27
C ARG A 29 -4.32 3.88 7.03
N GLU A 30 -4.06 3.34 5.84
CA GLU A 30 -4.45 1.97 5.49
C GLU A 30 -3.59 0.95 6.23
N ASN A 31 -2.27 1.15 6.25
CA ASN A 31 -1.41 0.27 7.01
C ASN A 31 -1.59 0.48 8.52
N TYR A 32 -1.93 1.68 8.98
CA TYR A 32 -2.37 1.89 10.36
C TYR A 32 -3.55 0.97 10.71
N LEU A 33 -4.62 0.98 9.91
CA LEU A 33 -5.80 0.12 10.13
C LEU A 33 -5.43 -1.36 10.10
N CYS A 34 -4.58 -1.79 9.16
CA CYS A 34 -4.12 -3.18 9.08
C CYS A 34 -3.28 -3.57 10.30
N SER A 35 -2.37 -2.70 10.77
CA SER A 35 -1.53 -2.93 11.93
C SER A 35 -2.32 -3.01 13.24
N LEU A 36 -3.45 -2.30 13.37
CA LEU A 36 -4.32 -2.43 14.55
C LEU A 36 -4.86 -3.85 14.75
N LEU A 37 -4.96 -4.62 13.66
CA LEU A 37 -5.48 -5.99 13.64
C LEU A 37 -4.39 -7.04 13.95
N LEU A 38 -3.16 -6.60 14.23
CA LEU A 38 -2.08 -7.44 14.74
C LEU A 38 -2.19 -7.58 16.28
N PRO A 39 -1.86 -8.76 16.84
CA PRO A 39 -1.71 -8.93 18.28
C PRO A 39 -0.45 -8.21 18.80
N GLU A 40 -0.37 -8.01 20.12
CA GLU A 40 0.89 -7.64 20.77
C GLU A 40 1.77 -8.88 20.96
N PRO A 41 3.11 -8.75 20.90
CA PRO A 41 3.89 -7.51 20.75
C PRO A 41 4.03 -7.01 19.30
N GLN A 42 3.48 -7.72 18.32
CA GLN A 42 3.85 -7.52 16.93
C GLN A 42 3.23 -6.27 16.30
N ARG A 43 2.08 -5.83 16.80
CA ARG A 43 1.49 -4.53 16.47
C ARG A 43 2.44 -3.38 16.78
N SER A 44 3.03 -3.35 17.98
CA SER A 44 3.98 -2.31 18.39
C SER A 44 5.20 -2.28 17.47
N PHE A 45 5.73 -3.45 17.12
CA PHE A 45 6.85 -3.58 16.19
C PHE A 45 6.50 -3.08 14.77
N ALA A 46 5.37 -3.52 14.21
CA ALA A 46 4.93 -3.11 12.89
C ALA A 46 4.69 -1.59 12.81
N LEU A 47 4.08 -1.00 13.84
CA LEU A 47 3.87 0.45 13.91
C LEU A 47 5.19 1.22 14.01
N ALA A 48 6.18 0.71 14.74
CA ALA A 48 7.49 1.36 14.85
C ALA A 48 8.24 1.36 13.50
N ILE A 49 8.31 0.21 12.81
CA ILE A 49 8.94 0.10 11.49
C ILE A 49 8.24 1.01 10.46
N ARG A 50 6.91 1.02 10.46
CA ARG A 50 6.14 1.88 9.56
C ARG A 50 6.32 3.36 9.87
N ALA A 51 6.39 3.74 11.15
CA ALA A 51 6.64 5.12 11.55
C ALA A 51 8.02 5.60 11.07
N MET A 52 9.05 4.77 11.24
CA MET A 52 10.39 5.05 10.71
C MET A 52 10.37 5.26 9.19
N ASN A 53 9.66 4.41 8.44
CA ASN A 53 9.53 4.59 6.99
C ASN A 53 8.81 5.89 6.61
N VAL A 54 7.78 6.27 7.37
CA VAL A 54 7.08 7.54 7.16
C VAL A 54 8.01 8.73 7.37
N GLU A 55 8.82 8.73 8.43
CA GLU A 55 9.79 9.80 8.69
C GLU A 55 10.82 9.90 7.56
N LEU A 56 11.42 8.77 7.16
CA LEU A 56 12.36 8.74 6.04
C LEU A 56 11.75 9.23 4.73
N ALA A 57 10.48 8.90 4.48
CA ALA A 57 9.77 9.36 3.28
C ALA A 57 9.47 10.87 3.32
N GLN A 58 9.34 11.47 4.51
CA GLN A 58 9.11 12.92 4.65
C GLN A 58 10.36 13.75 4.42
N GLU A 59 11.54 13.21 4.71
CA GLU A 59 12.81 13.90 4.45
C GLU A 59 13.16 13.94 2.96
N LYS A 60 12.69 12.97 2.16
CA LYS A 60 12.98 12.93 0.73
C LYS A 60 12.37 14.10 -0.04
N HIS A 61 13.17 14.75 -0.87
CA HIS A 61 12.70 15.77 -1.79
C HIS A 61 11.98 15.11 -2.99
N PHE A 62 10.67 15.34 -3.11
CA PHE A 62 9.86 14.80 -4.22
C PHE A 62 10.36 15.22 -5.61
N ASN A 63 11.11 16.32 -5.72
CA ASN A 63 11.71 16.77 -6.98
C ASN A 63 12.79 15.80 -7.50
N GLU A 64 13.33 14.94 -6.65
CA GLU A 64 14.32 13.91 -7.01
C GLU A 64 13.66 12.55 -7.31
N CYS A 65 12.34 12.43 -7.07
CA CYS A 65 11.58 11.20 -7.24
C CYS A 65 10.81 11.21 -8.57
N ALA A 66 11.52 11.31 -9.69
CA ALA A 66 10.96 11.00 -11.02
C ALA A 66 11.39 9.60 -11.45
N PHE A 67 10.45 8.79 -11.94
CA PHE A 67 10.74 7.45 -12.45
C PHE A 67 10.94 7.53 -13.96
N ASN A 68 12.09 7.06 -14.46
CA ASN A 68 12.33 7.03 -15.91
C ASN A 68 11.38 6.05 -16.59
N SER A 69 11.11 4.92 -15.92
CA SER A 69 10.22 3.88 -16.41
C SER A 69 9.20 3.39 -15.37
N LEU A 70 8.14 2.74 -15.84
CA LEU A 70 7.21 2.03 -14.97
C LEU A 70 7.94 0.94 -14.16
N LYS A 71 8.96 0.32 -14.76
CA LYS A 71 9.76 -0.69 -14.08
C LYS A 71 10.57 -0.12 -12.91
N ASP A 72 11.05 1.11 -13.04
CA ASP A 72 11.74 1.81 -11.94
C ASP A 72 10.77 2.10 -10.79
N ALA A 73 9.51 2.44 -11.11
CA ALA A 73 8.46 2.62 -10.10
C ALA A 73 8.13 1.31 -9.37
N GLU A 74 8.02 0.19 -10.08
CA GLU A 74 7.87 -1.15 -9.47
C GLU A 74 9.05 -1.49 -8.55
N ARG A 75 10.27 -1.27 -9.03
CA ARG A 75 11.49 -1.55 -8.26
C ARG A 75 11.58 -0.69 -7.00
N TYR A 76 11.27 0.60 -7.12
CA TYR A 76 11.19 1.48 -5.95
C TYR A 76 10.15 1.00 -4.95
N ALA A 77 8.98 0.56 -5.42
CA ALA A 77 7.94 0.01 -4.56
C ALA A 77 8.39 -1.28 -3.86
N GLU A 78 9.17 -2.12 -4.54
CA GLU A 78 9.82 -3.30 -3.96
C GLU A 78 10.83 -2.90 -2.87
N ASP A 79 11.80 -2.05 -3.20
CA ASP A 79 12.86 -1.62 -2.27
C ASP A 79 12.34 -0.87 -1.04
N THR A 80 11.16 -0.23 -1.11
CA THR A 80 10.59 0.57 -0.01
C THR A 80 9.51 -0.15 0.78
N ASN A 81 8.50 -0.72 0.13
CA ASN A 81 7.37 -1.34 0.83
C ASN A 81 7.68 -2.79 1.21
N VAL A 82 8.36 -3.54 0.33
CA VAL A 82 8.52 -4.99 0.48
C VAL A 82 9.54 -5.31 1.57
N SER A 83 10.63 -4.55 1.67
CA SER A 83 11.60 -4.73 2.76
C SER A 83 10.96 -4.59 4.16
N LEU A 84 9.98 -3.68 4.31
CA LEU A 84 9.22 -3.55 5.57
C LEU A 84 8.31 -4.76 5.80
N LEU A 85 7.65 -5.25 4.76
CA LEU A 85 6.79 -6.44 4.85
C LEU A 85 7.60 -7.68 5.25
N TYR A 86 8.80 -7.86 4.67
CA TYR A 86 9.72 -8.95 5.04
C TYR A 86 10.14 -8.86 6.50
N LEU A 87 10.60 -7.68 6.96
CA LEU A 87 10.99 -7.47 8.36
C LEU A 87 9.84 -7.74 9.33
N ILE A 88 8.63 -7.27 8.98
CA ILE A 88 7.43 -7.53 9.78
C ILE A 88 7.15 -9.04 9.80
N CYS A 89 7.11 -9.74 8.66
CA CYS A 89 6.86 -11.18 8.62
C CYS A 89 7.88 -12.00 9.41
N GLU A 90 9.17 -11.74 9.23
CA GLU A 90 10.23 -12.45 9.95
C GLU A 90 10.12 -12.23 11.46
N ALA A 91 9.78 -11.01 11.90
CA ALA A 91 9.53 -10.73 13.32
C ALA A 91 8.31 -11.46 13.89
N HIS A 92 7.37 -11.90 13.04
CA HIS A 92 6.26 -12.76 13.43
C HIS A 92 6.59 -14.26 13.29
N GLY A 93 7.83 -14.63 12.96
CA GLY A 93 8.25 -16.02 12.76
C GLY A 93 7.85 -16.61 11.40
N LEU A 94 7.40 -15.80 10.44
CA LEU A 94 7.15 -16.25 9.08
C LEU A 94 8.35 -15.99 8.18
N LYS A 95 9.07 -17.05 7.86
CA LYS A 95 10.14 -17.04 6.86
C LYS A 95 9.88 -18.10 5.81
N SER A 96 9.49 -17.67 4.61
CA SER A 96 9.17 -18.59 3.51
C SER A 96 9.27 -17.90 2.16
N VAL A 97 10.04 -18.48 1.25
CA VAL A 97 10.21 -17.99 -0.12
C VAL A 97 8.85 -17.84 -0.83
N SER A 98 7.91 -18.76 -0.57
CA SER A 98 6.56 -18.69 -1.15
C SER A 98 5.75 -17.48 -0.65
N VAL A 99 5.93 -17.12 0.62
CA VAL A 99 5.30 -15.94 1.21
C VAL A 99 5.99 -14.67 0.72
N ASP A 100 7.32 -14.69 0.58
CA ASP A 100 8.10 -13.55 0.11
C ASP A 100 7.69 -13.14 -1.31
N HIS A 101 7.47 -14.10 -2.21
CA HIS A 101 6.94 -13.81 -3.55
C HIS A 101 5.55 -13.15 -3.50
N ALA A 102 4.65 -13.60 -2.62
CA ALA A 102 3.34 -12.98 -2.46
C ALA A 102 3.45 -11.54 -1.93
N LEU A 103 4.36 -11.29 -0.98
CA LEU A 103 4.59 -9.98 -0.39
C LEU A 103 5.30 -9.00 -1.33
N SER A 104 6.19 -9.49 -2.21
CA SER A 104 6.81 -8.67 -3.25
C SER A 104 5.75 -8.08 -4.18
N HIS A 105 4.86 -8.92 -4.71
CA HIS A 105 3.74 -8.46 -5.51
C HIS A 105 2.77 -7.55 -4.71
N LEU A 106 2.51 -7.85 -3.42
CA LEU A 106 1.68 -6.97 -2.58
C LEU A 106 2.29 -5.58 -2.43
N GLY A 107 3.59 -5.48 -2.13
CA GLY A 107 4.27 -4.20 -1.93
C GLY A 107 4.41 -3.39 -3.22
N GLN A 108 4.58 -4.06 -4.36
CA GLN A 108 4.54 -3.44 -5.68
C GLN A 108 3.15 -2.86 -5.98
N ALA A 109 2.08 -3.65 -5.79
CA ALA A 109 0.71 -3.17 -5.95
C ALA A 109 0.42 -1.96 -5.05
N GLN A 110 0.86 -2.02 -3.78
CA GLN A 110 0.71 -0.92 -2.83
C GLN A 110 1.45 0.34 -3.30
N GLY A 111 2.69 0.21 -3.80
CA GLY A 111 3.48 1.33 -4.28
C GLY A 111 2.88 1.98 -5.53
N LEU A 112 2.42 1.19 -6.50
CA LEU A 112 1.76 1.73 -7.68
C LEU A 112 0.43 2.41 -7.32
N VAL A 113 -0.36 1.85 -6.39
CA VAL A 113 -1.55 2.51 -5.85
C VAL A 113 -1.21 3.81 -5.12
N ASN A 114 -0.06 3.89 -4.43
CA ASN A 114 0.43 5.13 -3.84
C ASN A 114 0.67 6.23 -4.88
N LEU A 115 1.23 5.88 -6.05
CA LEU A 115 1.40 6.82 -7.16
C LEU A 115 0.05 7.29 -7.71
N LEU A 116 -0.88 6.36 -7.92
CA LEU A 116 -2.25 6.66 -8.37
C LEU A 116 -2.93 7.67 -7.43
N ARG A 117 -3.01 7.34 -6.14
CA ARG A 117 -3.74 8.15 -5.15
C ARG A 117 -3.04 9.45 -4.77
N GLY A 118 -1.70 9.45 -4.81
CA GLY A 118 -0.89 10.59 -4.43
C GLY A 118 -0.87 11.69 -5.48
N SER A 119 -1.06 11.33 -6.75
CA SER A 119 -0.88 12.21 -7.91
C SER A 119 -1.61 13.55 -7.80
N VAL A 120 -2.90 13.57 -7.49
CA VAL A 120 -3.72 14.80 -7.38
C VAL A 120 -3.24 15.69 -6.23
N SER A 121 -2.96 15.10 -5.07
CA SER A 121 -2.52 15.85 -3.89
C SER A 121 -1.13 16.47 -4.11
N LEU A 122 -0.22 15.73 -4.72
CA LEU A 122 1.13 16.20 -5.07
C LEU A 122 1.06 17.31 -6.12
N ALA A 123 0.25 17.14 -7.17
CA ALA A 123 0.05 18.17 -8.19
C ALA A 123 -0.53 19.47 -7.60
N ARG A 124 -1.57 19.38 -6.76
CA ARG A 124 -2.24 20.56 -6.19
C ARG A 124 -1.45 21.25 -5.08
N ARG A 125 -0.84 20.50 -4.16
CA ARG A 125 -0.17 21.04 -2.97
C ARG A 125 1.32 21.32 -3.17
N ARG A 126 2.00 20.46 -3.93
CA ARG A 126 3.46 20.51 -4.11
C ARG A 126 3.87 20.96 -5.51
N ARG A 127 2.95 20.98 -6.47
CA ARG A 127 3.21 21.28 -7.89
C ARG A 127 4.24 20.34 -8.52
N VAL A 128 4.17 19.06 -8.15
CA VAL A 128 5.06 17.99 -8.65
C VAL A 128 4.24 16.86 -9.23
N VAL A 129 4.73 16.24 -10.31
CA VAL A 129 4.18 15.03 -10.92
C VAL A 129 5.16 13.88 -10.69
N VAL A 130 4.76 12.93 -9.86
CA VAL A 130 5.53 11.71 -9.56
C VAL A 130 4.86 10.54 -10.27
N LEU A 131 5.15 10.41 -11.57
CA LEU A 131 4.62 9.36 -12.46
C LEU A 131 5.74 8.85 -13.38
N PRO A 132 5.66 7.61 -13.87
CA PRO A 132 6.63 7.07 -14.84
C PRO A 132 6.67 7.86 -16.15
N LEU A 133 7.86 8.33 -16.54
CA LEU A 133 8.05 9.18 -17.72
C LEU A 133 7.77 8.43 -19.03
N ASP A 134 8.17 7.16 -19.13
CA ASP A 134 7.86 6.30 -20.26
C ASP A 134 6.34 6.17 -20.51
N LEU A 135 5.55 6.06 -19.42
CA LEU A 135 4.11 5.92 -19.49
C LEU A 135 3.44 7.25 -19.88
N LEU A 136 3.97 8.38 -19.41
CA LEU A 136 3.53 9.69 -19.91
C LEU A 136 3.81 9.83 -21.42
N ASN A 137 5.03 9.49 -21.84
CA ASN A 137 5.46 9.58 -23.24
C ASN A 137 4.63 8.67 -24.15
N LYS A 138 4.28 7.45 -23.70
CA LYS A 138 3.41 6.50 -24.42
C LYS A 138 2.07 7.14 -24.82
N HIS A 139 1.54 8.01 -23.97
CA HIS A 139 0.26 8.71 -24.19
C HIS A 139 0.44 10.15 -24.68
N ASN A 140 1.64 10.52 -25.16
CA ASN A 140 1.99 11.87 -25.64
C ASN A 140 1.78 12.97 -24.59
N LEU A 141 2.00 12.67 -23.31
CA LEU A 141 1.89 13.61 -22.21
C LEU A 141 3.27 14.09 -21.76
N ASN A 142 3.35 15.36 -21.38
CA ASN A 142 4.47 15.88 -20.60
C ASN A 142 4.01 16.29 -19.19
N GLN A 143 4.97 16.50 -18.29
CA GLN A 143 4.67 16.78 -16.88
C GLN A 143 3.84 18.07 -16.69
N GLU A 144 4.02 19.09 -17.51
CA GLU A 144 3.27 20.35 -17.41
C GLU A 144 1.79 20.17 -17.81
N MET A 145 1.53 19.39 -18.86
CA MET A 145 0.17 19.01 -19.27
C MET A 145 -0.54 18.25 -18.14
N VAL A 146 0.13 17.25 -17.57
CA VAL A 146 -0.40 16.47 -16.44
C VAL A 146 -0.67 17.37 -15.24
N LEU A 147 0.30 18.23 -14.89
CA LEU A 147 0.19 19.15 -13.77
C LEU A 147 -0.99 20.11 -13.93
N ARG A 148 -1.23 20.60 -15.14
CA ARG A 148 -2.38 21.45 -15.47
C ARG A 148 -3.69 20.70 -15.22
N VAL A 149 -3.87 19.54 -15.85
CA VAL A 149 -5.12 18.75 -15.77
C VAL A 149 -5.44 18.32 -14.33
N LEU A 150 -4.44 17.85 -13.56
CA LEU A 150 -4.65 17.42 -12.17
C LEU A 150 -5.01 18.56 -11.21
N ARG A 151 -4.66 19.80 -11.57
CA ARG A 151 -4.96 20.98 -10.76
C ARG A 151 -6.33 21.58 -11.07
N THR A 152 -6.85 21.39 -12.27
CA THR A 152 -8.20 21.79 -12.65
C THR A 152 -9.24 20.87 -11.97
N ASP A 153 -10.40 21.43 -11.64
CA ASP A 153 -11.54 20.62 -11.20
C ASP A 153 -12.17 19.91 -12.41
N PRO A 154 -12.57 18.63 -12.30
CA PRO A 154 -13.24 17.92 -13.41
C PRO A 154 -14.48 18.62 -13.96
N THR A 155 -15.13 19.50 -13.19
CA THR A 155 -16.31 20.26 -13.63
C THR A 155 -15.99 21.51 -14.46
N GLU A 156 -14.74 21.97 -14.45
CA GLU A 156 -14.28 23.20 -15.11
C GLU A 156 -13.48 22.92 -16.40
N GLU A 157 -13.52 21.69 -16.93
CA GLU A 157 -12.72 21.30 -18.09
C GLU A 157 -13.10 22.02 -19.37
N HIS A 158 -12.09 22.58 -20.06
CA HIS A 158 -12.26 23.20 -21.35
C HIS A 158 -12.23 22.17 -22.49
N PRO A 159 -12.96 22.41 -23.60
CA PRO A 159 -13.00 21.47 -24.74
C PRO A 159 -11.64 21.11 -25.34
N LYS A 160 -10.65 22.01 -25.25
CA LYS A 160 -9.28 21.78 -25.72
C LYS A 160 -8.49 20.81 -24.82
N ASP A 161 -8.86 20.72 -23.55
CA ASP A 161 -8.20 19.84 -22.58
C ASP A 161 -8.77 18.41 -22.62
N ASN A 162 -9.86 18.17 -23.37
CA ASN A 162 -10.50 16.86 -23.45
C ASN A 162 -9.56 15.76 -23.99
N THR A 163 -8.77 16.05 -25.02
CA THR A 163 -7.83 15.07 -25.60
C THR A 163 -6.67 14.77 -24.66
N THR A 164 -6.11 15.79 -23.99
CA THR A 164 -5.08 15.63 -22.96
C THR A 164 -5.62 14.86 -21.75
N THR A 165 -6.87 15.13 -21.37
CA THR A 165 -7.54 14.43 -20.28
C THR A 165 -7.75 12.97 -20.64
N GLU A 166 -8.25 12.66 -21.83
CA GLU A 166 -8.42 11.28 -22.31
C GLU A 166 -7.08 10.52 -22.31
N ALA A 167 -6.01 11.12 -22.84
CA ALA A 167 -4.67 10.56 -22.79
C ALA A 167 -4.20 10.30 -21.34
N LEU A 168 -4.50 11.23 -20.42
CA LEU A 168 -4.19 11.07 -19.00
C LEU A 168 -4.99 9.92 -18.36
N LEU A 169 -6.27 9.75 -18.70
CA LEU A 169 -7.09 8.65 -18.19
C LEU A 169 -6.60 7.30 -18.72
N ASN A 170 -6.19 7.22 -19.99
CA ASN A 170 -5.58 6.02 -20.57
C ASN A 170 -4.24 5.67 -19.90
N MET A 171 -3.42 6.67 -19.58
CA MET A 171 -2.19 6.50 -18.80
C MET A 171 -2.49 5.95 -17.39
N TYR A 172 -3.50 6.50 -16.70
CA TYR A 172 -3.91 5.99 -15.39
C TYR A 172 -4.51 4.59 -15.45
N HIS A 173 -5.25 4.26 -16.51
CA HIS A 173 -5.73 2.92 -16.77
C HIS A 173 -4.58 1.92 -16.89
N ASP A 174 -3.53 2.24 -17.66
CA ASP A 174 -2.36 1.37 -17.81
C ASP A 174 -1.65 1.14 -16.47
N LEU A 175 -1.42 2.21 -15.70
CA LEU A 175 -0.80 2.12 -14.38
C LEU A 175 -1.65 1.31 -13.39
N ALA A 176 -2.97 1.52 -13.39
CA ALA A 176 -3.91 0.77 -12.57
C ALA A 176 -4.00 -0.71 -12.97
N SER A 177 -3.88 -1.02 -14.27
CA SER A 177 -3.88 -2.39 -14.77
C SER A 177 -2.68 -3.18 -14.24
N VAL A 178 -1.50 -2.57 -14.20
CA VAL A 178 -0.29 -3.20 -13.66
C VAL A 178 -0.41 -3.39 -12.15
N ALA A 179 -0.88 -2.37 -11.42
CA ALA A 179 -1.17 -2.49 -9.99
C ALA A 179 -2.18 -3.61 -9.69
N HIS A 180 -3.23 -3.73 -10.51
CA HIS A 180 -4.23 -4.79 -10.43
C HIS A 180 -3.58 -6.17 -10.65
N GLN A 181 -2.73 -6.33 -11.67
CA GLN A 181 -2.03 -7.59 -11.93
C GLN A 181 -1.17 -8.03 -10.74
N HIS A 182 -0.38 -7.12 -10.16
CA HIS A 182 0.39 -7.42 -8.94
C HIS A 182 -0.53 -7.83 -7.78
N ALA A 183 -1.64 -7.11 -7.56
CA ALA A 183 -2.59 -7.44 -6.49
C ALA A 183 -3.22 -8.84 -6.69
N SER A 184 -3.60 -9.19 -7.92
CA SER A 184 -4.15 -10.50 -8.27
C SER A 184 -3.13 -11.63 -8.13
N ILE A 185 -1.88 -11.40 -8.53
CA ILE A 185 -0.79 -12.36 -8.34
C ILE A 185 -0.49 -12.55 -6.85
N ALA A 186 -0.41 -11.47 -6.07
CA ALA A 186 -0.19 -11.54 -4.62
C ALA A 186 -1.25 -12.38 -3.91
N ALA A 187 -2.53 -12.18 -4.26
CA ALA A 187 -3.64 -12.95 -3.72
C ALA A 187 -3.52 -14.44 -4.06
N ARG A 188 -3.17 -14.75 -5.31
CA ARG A 188 -2.99 -16.12 -5.80
C ARG A 188 -1.80 -16.82 -5.10
N LEU A 189 -0.63 -16.19 -5.08
CA LEU A 189 0.58 -16.74 -4.45
C LEU A 189 0.39 -16.97 -2.95
N ALA A 190 -0.34 -16.11 -2.25
CA ALA A 190 -0.63 -16.32 -0.82
C ALA A 190 -1.50 -17.57 -0.58
N ARG A 191 -2.45 -17.85 -1.47
CA ARG A 191 -3.27 -19.08 -1.42
C ARG A 191 -2.42 -20.31 -1.72
N GLU A 192 -1.57 -20.24 -2.74
CA GLU A 192 -0.62 -21.30 -3.09
C GLU A 192 0.33 -21.59 -1.91
N ALA A 193 0.91 -20.57 -1.28
CA ALA A 193 1.77 -20.70 -0.09
C ALA A 193 1.05 -21.41 1.08
N THR A 194 -0.23 -21.11 1.29
CA THR A 194 -1.06 -21.81 2.30
C THR A 194 -1.21 -23.29 1.97
N SER A 195 -1.50 -23.62 0.70
CA SER A 195 -1.64 -25.02 0.28
C SER A 195 -0.34 -25.82 0.31
N HIS A 196 0.79 -25.18 -0.03
CA HIS A 196 2.11 -25.80 0.06
C HIS A 196 2.50 -26.10 1.50
N PHE A 197 2.21 -25.18 2.43
CA PHE A 197 2.45 -25.39 3.86
C PHE A 197 1.64 -26.58 4.38
N GLN A 198 0.35 -26.64 4.04
CA GLN A 198 -0.55 -27.76 4.40
C GLN A 198 -0.01 -29.11 3.90
N ASN A 199 0.45 -29.17 2.65
CA ASN A 199 0.97 -30.40 2.06
C ASN A 199 2.30 -30.86 2.71
N HIS A 200 3.14 -29.93 3.17
CA HIS A 200 4.40 -30.26 3.82
C HIS A 200 4.20 -30.75 5.27
N GLU A 201 3.29 -30.14 6.04
CA GLU A 201 3.00 -30.58 7.41
C GLU A 201 2.25 -31.92 7.47
N ASN A 202 1.35 -32.20 6.52
CA ASN A 202 0.67 -33.50 6.41
C ASN A 202 1.63 -34.69 6.25
N ARG A 203 2.83 -34.46 5.69
CA ARG A 203 3.88 -35.49 5.55
C ARG A 203 4.72 -35.68 6.82
N SER A 204 4.66 -34.74 7.75
CA SER A 204 5.54 -34.63 8.92
C SER A 204 4.86 -35.07 10.24
N LEU A 205 3.60 -35.51 10.22
CA LEU A 205 2.77 -35.72 11.44
C LEU A 205 2.84 -34.51 12.40
N ALA A 206 2.82 -33.28 11.85
CA ALA A 206 2.95 -32.06 12.63
C ALA A 206 1.61 -31.52 13.16
N ASP A 207 1.71 -30.76 14.25
CA ASP A 207 0.64 -30.22 15.08
C ASP A 207 -0.24 -29.18 14.34
N SER A 208 -1.56 -29.43 14.28
CA SER A 208 -2.58 -28.50 13.75
C SER A 208 -2.48 -27.05 14.26
N THR A 209 -1.83 -26.86 15.40
CA THR A 209 -1.54 -25.55 16.00
C THR A 209 -0.60 -24.72 15.14
N SER A 210 0.42 -25.33 14.50
CA SER A 210 1.41 -24.68 13.64
C SER A 210 0.78 -24.10 12.37
N GLU A 211 -0.01 -24.90 11.64
CA GLU A 211 -0.78 -24.46 10.48
C GLU A 211 -1.70 -23.28 10.82
N SER A 212 -2.42 -23.39 11.93
CA SER A 212 -3.34 -22.33 12.36
C SER A 212 -2.60 -21.02 12.66
N ALA A 213 -1.37 -21.09 13.21
CA ALA A 213 -0.54 -19.93 13.49
C ALA A 213 0.02 -19.31 12.20
N PHE A 214 0.55 -20.14 11.28
CA PHE A 214 1.04 -19.71 9.97
C PHE A 214 -0.03 -18.93 9.22
N ARG A 215 -1.21 -19.55 9.05
CA ARG A 215 -2.34 -18.95 8.36
C ARG A 215 -2.80 -17.67 9.04
N ARG A 216 -2.81 -17.66 10.38
CA ARG A 216 -3.15 -16.45 11.13
C ARG A 216 -2.24 -15.30 10.77
N VAL A 217 -0.92 -15.48 10.84
CA VAL A 217 0.01 -14.40 10.54
C VAL A 217 -0.10 -13.98 9.08
N LEU A 218 -0.08 -14.93 8.14
CA LEU A 218 -0.15 -14.62 6.70
C LEU A 218 -1.42 -13.83 6.35
N CYS A 219 -2.58 -14.20 6.90
CA CYS A 219 -3.82 -13.46 6.67
C CYS A 219 -3.74 -12.00 7.15
N ARG A 220 -3.03 -11.70 8.25
CA ARG A 220 -2.87 -10.30 8.70
C ARG A 220 -1.89 -9.53 7.82
N GLN A 221 -0.84 -10.18 7.35
CA GLN A 221 0.15 -9.55 6.47
C GLN A 221 -0.41 -9.24 5.08
N MET A 222 -1.37 -10.04 4.62
CA MET A 222 -2.06 -9.80 3.35
C MET A 222 -3.23 -8.80 3.45
N LEU A 223 -3.58 -8.28 4.64
CA LEU A 223 -4.68 -7.32 4.80
C LEU A 223 -4.59 -6.06 3.92
N PRO A 224 -3.40 -5.48 3.63
CA PRO A 224 -3.29 -4.33 2.74
C PRO A 224 -3.87 -4.56 1.34
N LEU A 225 -4.05 -5.82 0.93
CA LEU A 225 -4.70 -6.15 -0.33
C LEU A 225 -6.16 -5.68 -0.37
N VAL A 226 -6.86 -5.61 0.77
CA VAL A 226 -8.26 -5.15 0.84
C VAL A 226 -8.42 -3.69 0.42
N PRO A 227 -7.71 -2.71 1.01
CA PRO A 227 -7.79 -1.33 0.56
C PRO A 227 -7.23 -1.12 -0.85
N ILE A 228 -6.17 -1.85 -1.25
CA ILE A 228 -5.62 -1.80 -2.61
C ILE A 228 -6.71 -2.17 -3.63
N SER A 229 -7.35 -3.33 -3.46
CA SER A 229 -8.46 -3.76 -4.31
C SER A 229 -9.59 -2.76 -4.30
N SER A 230 -10.00 -2.29 -3.12
CA SER A 230 -11.10 -1.32 -3.03
C SER A 230 -10.77 0.04 -3.65
N TYR A 231 -9.51 0.44 -3.68
CA TYR A 231 -9.09 1.66 -4.38
C TYR A 231 -9.19 1.48 -5.89
N LEU A 232 -8.63 0.39 -6.42
CA LEU A 232 -8.64 0.08 -7.85
C LEU A 232 -10.07 -0.07 -8.38
N ASP A 233 -10.94 -0.79 -7.66
CA ASP A 233 -12.34 -0.99 -8.04
C ASP A 233 -13.10 0.36 -8.09
N ARG A 234 -12.85 1.28 -7.15
CA ARG A 234 -13.47 2.62 -7.17
C ARG A 234 -12.90 3.48 -8.29
N LEU A 235 -11.59 3.42 -8.51
CA LEU A 235 -10.93 4.17 -9.59
C LEU A 235 -11.55 3.79 -10.94
N HIS A 236 -11.76 2.50 -11.17
CA HIS A 236 -12.45 2.00 -12.36
C HIS A 236 -13.94 2.39 -12.37
N THR A 237 -14.72 1.89 -11.41
CA THR A 237 -16.21 1.91 -11.50
C THR A 237 -16.86 3.25 -11.18
N LYS A 238 -16.21 4.08 -10.35
CA LYS A 238 -16.78 5.37 -9.88
C LYS A 238 -16.11 6.58 -10.49
N ALA A 239 -14.85 6.45 -10.87
CA ALA A 239 -14.05 7.57 -11.34
C ALA A 239 -13.62 7.45 -12.81
N ASN A 240 -13.87 6.32 -13.48
CA ASN A 240 -13.42 6.07 -14.85
C ASN A 240 -11.93 6.42 -15.06
N PHE A 241 -11.10 5.93 -14.14
CA PHE A 241 -9.66 6.19 -14.07
C PHE A 241 -9.24 7.65 -13.86
N ASP A 242 -10.17 8.56 -13.54
CA ASP A 242 -9.86 9.94 -13.18
C ASP A 242 -9.60 10.09 -11.67
N PRO A 243 -8.34 10.21 -11.21
CA PRO A 243 -8.06 10.29 -9.78
C PRO A 243 -8.63 11.55 -9.11
N ARG A 244 -8.97 12.61 -9.88
CA ARG A 244 -9.56 13.84 -9.32
C ARG A 244 -10.97 13.61 -8.76
N ARG A 245 -11.68 12.61 -9.30
CA ARG A 245 -13.07 12.28 -8.91
C ARG A 245 -13.16 11.36 -7.70
N LEU A 246 -12.05 10.79 -7.25
CA LEU A 246 -12.04 9.82 -6.15
C LEU A 246 -12.26 10.42 -4.76
N ALA A 247 -12.00 11.72 -4.58
CA ALA A 247 -12.20 12.39 -3.29
C ALA A 247 -13.67 12.31 -2.83
N SER A 248 -14.61 12.32 -3.78
CA SER A 248 -16.06 12.21 -3.52
C SER A 248 -16.52 10.80 -3.18
N HIS A 249 -15.67 9.78 -3.36
CA HIS A 249 -16.03 8.37 -3.27
C HIS A 249 -15.28 7.65 -2.15
N VAL A 250 -15.33 8.16 -0.92
CA VAL A 250 -14.60 7.58 0.22
C VAL A 250 -15.16 6.20 0.60
N ASP A 251 -14.26 5.26 0.86
CA ASP A 251 -14.62 3.94 1.36
C ASP A 251 -14.87 3.94 2.87
N GLY A 252 -16.09 4.31 3.26
CA GLY A 252 -16.49 4.35 4.68
C GLY A 252 -16.56 2.98 5.35
N LEU A 253 -16.70 1.90 4.57
CA LEU A 253 -16.81 0.53 5.08
C LEU A 253 -15.46 -0.18 5.20
N LEU A 254 -14.35 0.46 4.82
CA LEU A 254 -13.02 -0.13 4.87
C LEU A 254 -12.67 -0.75 6.24
N PRO A 255 -12.88 -0.06 7.39
CA PRO A 255 -12.53 -0.62 8.69
C PRO A 255 -13.33 -1.88 9.03
N LEU A 256 -14.60 -1.92 8.62
CA LEU A 256 -15.48 -3.07 8.82
C LEU A 256 -15.03 -4.25 7.96
N ARG A 257 -14.70 -4.01 6.69
CA ARG A 257 -14.19 -5.07 5.79
C ARG A 257 -12.87 -5.65 6.27
N LEU A 258 -11.93 -4.80 6.70
CA LEU A 258 -10.65 -5.24 7.28
C LEU A 258 -10.87 -6.09 8.54
N SER A 259 -11.72 -5.60 9.46
CA SER A 259 -12.02 -6.31 10.71
C SER A 259 -12.70 -7.65 10.45
N TRP A 260 -13.65 -7.69 9.51
CA TRP A 260 -14.33 -8.92 9.09
C TRP A 260 -13.36 -9.93 8.47
N GLN A 261 -12.46 -9.47 7.60
CA GLN A 261 -11.44 -10.30 6.96
C GLN A 261 -10.49 -10.90 8.00
N ALA A 262 -10.00 -10.07 8.94
CA ALA A 262 -9.11 -10.50 10.00
C ALA A 262 -9.78 -11.48 10.97
N LEU A 263 -11.05 -11.25 11.31
CA LEU A 263 -11.85 -12.13 12.16
C LEU A 263 -12.04 -13.51 11.53
N ARG A 264 -12.35 -13.56 10.23
CA ARG A 264 -12.55 -14.82 9.50
C ARG A 264 -11.26 -15.61 9.25
N ASN A 265 -10.10 -15.00 9.45
CA ASN A 265 -8.81 -15.63 9.15
C ASN A 265 -8.74 -16.16 7.70
N GLN A 266 -9.19 -15.34 6.76
CA GLN A 266 -9.25 -15.66 5.33
C GLN A 266 -8.36 -14.71 4.55
N LEU A 267 -7.67 -15.25 3.54
CA LEU A 267 -6.88 -14.44 2.62
C LEU A 267 -7.81 -13.57 1.77
N PRO A 268 -7.45 -12.29 1.52
CA PRO A 268 -8.19 -11.46 0.58
C PRO A 268 -8.16 -12.07 -0.83
N ASN A 269 -9.27 -11.97 -1.56
CA ASN A 269 -9.40 -12.60 -2.88
C ASN A 269 -8.56 -11.91 -3.97
N GLY A 270 -8.20 -10.63 -3.77
CA GLY A 270 -7.63 -9.76 -4.80
C GLY A 270 -8.67 -8.77 -5.31
N PRO A 271 -8.34 -7.92 -6.30
CA PRO A 271 -9.29 -7.04 -6.97
C PRO A 271 -10.25 -7.84 -7.85
N SER A 272 -11.42 -7.27 -8.13
CA SER A 272 -12.45 -7.93 -8.94
C SER A 272 -12.04 -7.92 -10.41
N THR A 273 -12.25 -9.04 -11.13
CA THR A 273 -11.99 -9.15 -12.57
C THR A 273 -12.76 -8.14 -13.39
#